data_AF-A0A8I1AY00-F1
#
_entry.id   AF-A0A8I1AY00-F1
#
_cell.length_a   1.000
_cell.length_b   1.000
_cell.length_c   1.000
_cell.angle_alpha   90.00
_cell.angle_beta   90.00
_cell.angle_gamma   90.00
#
_symmetry.space_group_name_H-M   'P 1'
#
loop_
_entity.id
_entity.type
_entity.pdbx_description
1 polymer ?
#
loop_
_entity_poly.entity_id
_entity_poly.type
_entity_poly.pdbx_seq_one_letter_code
_entity_poly.pdbx_strand_id
1 'polypeptide(L)' 'ILSDLGPACTGTIGIAPSANLNPDRTFPSLFEAVHGSAPDIYGKNIANPIATIWAGAMMLDFLGNGDARYQAAHDGI' A
#
# COMPACT_ATOMS: atom_id res chain seq x y z
N ILE A 1 -8.38 -15.31 -1.95
CA ILE A 1 -7.93 -16.58 -1.32
C ILE A 1 -6.44 -16.53 -0.99
N LEU A 2 -5.51 -16.71 -1.94
CA LEU A 2 -4.06 -16.63 -1.65
C LEU A 2 -3.60 -15.20 -1.28
N SER A 3 -4.21 -14.18 -1.88
CA SER A 3 -4.02 -12.76 -1.53
C SER A 3 -4.40 -12.43 -0.09
N ASP A 4 -5.38 -13.13 0.47
CA ASP A 4 -5.83 -12.94 1.86
C ASP A 4 -4.98 -13.80 2.83
N LEU A 5 -4.45 -14.93 2.33
CA LEU A 5 -3.57 -15.81 3.08
C LEU A 5 -2.17 -15.21 3.30
N GLY A 6 -1.64 -14.48 2.31
CA GLY A 6 -0.32 -13.86 2.40
C GLY A 6 -0.16 -12.95 3.64
N PRO A 7 -1.00 -11.92 3.81
CA PRO A 7 -0.94 -11.05 4.97
C PRO A 7 -1.26 -11.77 6.30
N ALA A 8 -2.11 -12.81 6.26
CA ALA A 8 -2.38 -13.64 7.42
C ALA A 8 -1.15 -14.47 7.85
N CYS A 9 -0.35 -14.97 6.90
CA CYS A 9 0.90 -15.68 7.17
C CYS A 9 2.04 -14.75 7.65
N THR A 10 2.05 -13.49 7.20
CA THR A 10 3.02 -12.46 7.65
C THR A 10 2.67 -11.85 9.01
N GLY A 11 1.54 -12.23 9.61
CA GLY A 11 1.18 -11.91 10.99
C GLY A 11 0.05 -10.90 11.16
N THR A 12 -0.34 -10.14 10.12
CA THR A 12 -1.55 -9.30 10.13
C THR A 12 -1.88 -8.72 8.76
N ILE A 13 -3.18 -8.65 8.42
CA ILE A 13 -3.69 -7.89 7.25
C ILE A 13 -3.48 -6.37 7.43
N GLY A 14 -3.37 -5.89 8.67
CA GLY A 14 -3.28 -4.46 9.00
C GLY A 14 -2.00 -3.76 8.54
N ILE A 15 -1.03 -4.49 7.99
CA ILE A 15 0.19 -3.93 7.40
C ILE A 15 0.29 -4.18 5.90
N ALA A 16 -0.66 -4.87 5.26
CA ALA A 16 -0.55 -5.20 3.85
C ALA A 16 -0.96 -4.02 2.95
N PRO A 17 -0.08 -3.52 2.08
CA PRO A 17 -0.44 -2.61 1.00
C PRO A 17 -0.99 -3.40 -0.20
N SER A 18 -1.72 -2.72 -1.08
CA SER A 18 -2.27 -3.25 -2.31
C SER A 18 -2.07 -2.26 -3.47
N ALA A 19 -1.99 -2.79 -4.68
CA ALA A 19 -1.95 -2.01 -5.91
C ALA A 19 -2.83 -2.65 -6.99
N ASN A 20 -3.78 -1.87 -7.49
CA ASN A 20 -4.55 -2.17 -8.69
C ASN A 20 -3.88 -1.44 -9.85
N LEU A 21 -2.93 -2.11 -10.50
CA LEU A 21 -2.08 -1.53 -11.54
C LEU A 21 -2.80 -1.52 -12.88
N ASN A 22 -2.63 -0.41 -13.59
CA ASN A 22 -2.87 -0.32 -15.02
C ASN A 22 -1.52 -0.36 -15.77
N PRO A 23 -1.09 -1.53 -16.27
CA PRO A 23 0.26 -1.72 -16.80
C PRO A 23 0.56 -0.87 -18.04
N ASP A 24 -0.47 -0.54 -18.84
CA ASP A 24 -0.33 0.27 -20.05
C ASP A 24 -0.19 1.78 -19.76
N ARG A 25 -0.43 2.19 -18.51
CA ARG A 25 -0.35 3.57 -18.02
C ARG A 25 -1.24 4.57 -18.77
N THR A 26 -2.28 4.11 -19.47
CA THR A 26 -3.26 4.97 -20.15
C THR A 26 -4.24 5.62 -19.17
N PHE A 27 -4.46 4.96 -18.04
CA PHE A 27 -5.23 5.41 -16.87
C PHE A 27 -4.40 5.30 -15.59
N PRO A 28 -4.71 6.09 -14.55
CA PRO A 28 -4.01 6.00 -13.27
C PRO A 28 -4.22 4.64 -12.62
N SER A 29 -3.17 4.14 -11.98
CA SER A 29 -3.23 2.98 -11.08
C SER A 29 -3.70 3.40 -9.68
N LEU A 30 -4.27 2.47 -8.92
CA LEU A 30 -4.74 2.71 -7.55
C LEU A 30 -3.83 1.97 -6.56
N PHE A 31 -3.45 2.66 -5.48
CA PHE A 31 -2.66 2.12 -4.38
C PHE A 31 -3.40 2.37 -3.07
N GLU A 32 -3.59 1.34 -2.27
CA GLU A 32 -4.43 1.40 -1.07
C GLU A 32 -3.98 0.39 -0.01
N ALA A 33 -4.40 0.60 1.24
CA ALA A 33 -4.27 -0.43 2.26
C ALA A 33 -5.24 -1.60 1.97
N VAL A 34 -4.84 -2.84 2.26
CA VAL A 34 -5.74 -4.00 2.11
C VAL A 34 -6.89 -3.95 3.12
N HIS A 35 -6.66 -3.39 4.32
CA HIS A 35 -7.69 -3.33 5.34
C HIS A 35 -8.86 -2.41 4.94
N GLY A 36 -10.06 -2.76 5.41
CA GLY A 36 -11.26 -1.94 5.18
C GLY A 36 -11.31 -0.67 6.02
N SER A 37 -12.49 -0.05 6.07
CA SER A 37 -12.70 1.27 6.68
C SER A 37 -12.65 1.31 8.22
N ALA A 38 -12.70 0.16 8.90
CA ALA A 38 -12.64 0.02 10.36
C ALA A 38 -13.48 1.08 11.12
N PRO A 39 -14.82 1.17 10.87
CA PRO A 39 -15.66 2.25 11.39
C PRO A 39 -15.80 2.22 12.92
N ASP A 40 -15.61 1.07 13.54
CA ASP A 40 -15.62 0.86 14.99
C ASP A 40 -14.47 1.56 15.72
N ILE A 41 -13.37 1.88 15.02
CA ILE A 41 -12.21 2.61 15.55
C ILE A 41 -12.01 3.99 14.93
N TYR A 42 -12.93 4.44 14.08
CA TYR A 42 -12.88 5.78 13.48
C TYR A 42 -12.82 6.88 14.56
N GLY A 43 -11.95 7.85 14.36
CA GLY A 43 -11.76 8.98 15.29
C GLY A 43 -11.04 8.64 16.61
N LYS A 44 -10.66 7.38 16.83
CA LYS A 44 -9.98 6.95 18.07
C LYS A 44 -8.46 7.06 18.04
N ASN A 45 -7.88 7.42 16.88
CA ASN A 45 -6.43 7.53 16.67
C ASN A 45 -5.63 6.25 17.02
N ILE A 46 -6.23 5.08 16.73
CA ILE A 46 -5.61 3.76 16.97
C ILE A 46 -5.52 2.91 15.69
N ALA A 47 -5.95 3.45 14.54
CA ALA A 47 -5.78 2.79 13.26
C ALA A 47 -4.29 2.72 12.91
N ASN A 48 -3.82 1.57 12.44
CA ASN A 48 -2.43 1.40 12.03
C ASN A 48 -2.22 2.01 10.63
N PRO A 49 -1.41 3.07 10.48
CA PRO A 49 -1.23 3.75 9.19
C PRO A 49 -0.22 3.04 8.27
N ILE A 50 0.49 2.01 8.75
CA ILE A 50 1.62 1.40 8.04
C ILE A 50 1.20 0.86 6.66
N ALA A 51 0.04 0.21 6.55
CA ALA A 51 -0.44 -0.32 5.28
C ALA A 51 -0.62 0.78 4.22
N THR A 52 -1.16 1.94 4.60
CA THR A 52 -1.31 3.08 3.68
C THR A 52 0.04 3.71 3.33
N ILE A 53 0.97 3.79 4.28
CA ILE A 53 2.32 4.30 4.05
C ILE A 53 3.07 3.42 3.03
N TRP A 54 3.03 2.10 3.20
CA TRP A 54 3.64 1.17 2.24
C TRP A 54 2.94 1.15 0.88
N ALA A 55 1.63 1.40 0.82
CA ALA A 55 0.95 1.61 -0.46
C ALA A 55 1.50 2.85 -1.19
N GLY A 56 1.84 3.91 -0.45
CA GLY A 56 2.56 5.07 -0.97
C GLY A 56 3.96 4.72 -1.49
N ALA A 57 4.71 3.87 -0.79
CA ALA A 57 6.00 3.38 -1.27
C ALA A 57 5.85 2.62 -2.60
N MET A 58 4.91 1.68 -2.71
CA MET A 58 4.61 0.97 -3.96
C MET A 58 4.25 1.92 -5.11
N MET A 59 3.53 3.00 -4.81
CA MET A 59 3.21 4.03 -5.81
C MET A 59 4.46 4.74 -6.31
N LEU A 60 5.39 5.10 -5.41
CA LEU A 60 6.65 5.75 -5.79
C LEU A 60 7.52 4.86 -6.68
N ASP A 61 7.62 3.57 -6.34
CA ASP A 61 8.33 2.59 -7.16
C ASP A 61 7.72 2.49 -8.57
N PHE A 62 6.39 2.33 -8.65
CA PHE A 62 5.68 2.24 -9.93
C PHE A 62 5.81 3.51 -10.78
N LEU A 63 5.62 4.69 -10.19
CA LEU A 63 5.72 5.97 -10.90
C LEU A 63 7.16 6.30 -11.31
N GLY A 64 8.12 5.98 -10.44
CA GLY A 64 9.53 6.25 -10.64
C GLY A 64 10.15 5.46 -11.79
N ASN A 65 9.70 4.21 -12.00
CA ASN A 65 10.18 3.34 -13.08
C ASN A 65 11.73 3.30 -13.16
N GLY A 66 12.39 3.21 -11.99
CA GLY A 66 13.85 3.21 -11.84
C GLY A 66 14.52 4.59 -11.72
N ASP A 67 13.77 5.70 -11.71
CA ASP A 67 14.32 7.03 -11.41
C ASP A 67 14.84 7.10 -9.97
N ALA A 68 16.12 7.42 -9.81
CA ALA A 68 16.81 7.45 -8.51
C ALA A 68 16.17 8.40 -7.49
N ARG A 69 15.47 9.46 -7.92
CA ARG A 69 14.78 10.37 -6.99
C ARG A 69 13.57 9.70 -6.35
N TYR A 70 12.83 8.92 -7.13
CA TYR A 70 11.69 8.16 -6.63
C TYR A 70 12.17 6.99 -5.76
N GLN A 71 13.26 6.33 -6.15
CA GLN A 71 13.89 5.30 -5.34
C GLN A 71 14.34 5.84 -3.97
N ALA A 72 15.01 7.00 -3.94
CA ALA A 72 15.43 7.61 -2.69
C ALA A 72 14.23 8.01 -1.81
N ALA A 73 13.12 8.44 -2.42
CA ALA A 73 11.88 8.74 -1.69
C ALA A 73 11.20 7.47 -1.16
N HIS A 74 11.17 6.40 -1.95
CA HIS A 74 10.69 5.07 -1.55
C HIS A 74 11.50 4.54 -0.36
N ASP A 75 12.83 4.59 -0.42
CA ASP A 75 13.72 4.05 0.60
C ASP A 75 13.71 4.88 1.90
N GLY A 76 13.17 6.09 1.85
CA GLY A 76 12.96 6.95 3.02
C GLY A 76 11.68 6.67 3.80
N ILE A 77 10.81 5.80 3.28
CA ILE A 77 9.57 5.34 3.93
C ILE A 77 9.85 4.12 4.81
#